data_AF-A0A538KUV5-F1
#
_entry.id   AF-A0A538KUV5-F1
#
_cell.length_a   1.000
_cell.length_b   1.000
_cell.length_c   1.000
_cell.angle_alpha   90.00
_cell.angle_beta   90.00
_cell.angle_gamma   90.00
#
_symmetry.space_group_name_H-M   'P 1'
#
loop_
_entity.id
_entity.type
_entity.pdbx_description
1 polymer ?
#
loop_
_entity_poly.entity_id
_entity_poly.type
_entity_poly.pdbx_seq_one_letter_code
_entity_poly.pdbx_strand_id
1 'polypeptide(L)'
;MRPRLAPVDRTLLAILAEGFFSRLSFALITFALPLYAHRKLGLSLSQVGLLASLNLIVAIPLKPLGGSLADRFGYKRSLGVAIALRSAVSLVLAFAAVPWQLFAARALHGVSISMRDPAIGSLIAEHGGERAVASAFAWYQTA
;
A
#
# COMPACT_ATOMS: atom_id res chain seq x y z
N MET A 1 29.40 -0.13 -26.79
CA MET A 1 29.58 0.48 -25.45
C MET A 1 28.51 -0.07 -24.51
N ARG A 2 28.86 -0.80 -23.46
CA ARG A 2 27.87 -1.24 -22.46
C ARG A 2 27.44 -0.02 -21.65
N PRO A 3 26.16 0.36 -21.61
CA PRO A 3 25.73 1.52 -20.85
C PRO A 3 26.00 1.25 -19.37
N ARG A 4 26.81 2.11 -18.74
CA ARG A 4 26.94 2.13 -17.27
C ARG A 4 25.58 2.53 -16.71
N LEU A 5 24.89 1.61 -16.07
CA LEU A 5 23.71 1.92 -15.26
C LEU A 5 24.13 2.98 -14.24
N ALA A 6 23.42 4.11 -14.19
CA ALA A 6 23.64 5.10 -13.15
C ALA A 6 23.51 4.41 -11.78
N PRO A 7 24.32 4.79 -10.77
CA PRO A 7 24.22 4.20 -9.44
C PRO A 7 22.78 4.35 -8.95
N VAL A 8 22.19 3.23 -8.50
CA VAL A 8 20.80 3.20 -8.02
C VAL A 8 20.66 4.20 -6.87
N ASP A 9 19.73 5.15 -7.01
CA ASP A 9 19.45 6.12 -5.97
C ASP A 9 19.00 5.39 -4.68
N ARG A 10 19.53 5.83 -3.52
CA ARG A 10 19.12 5.31 -2.21
C ARG A 10 17.62 5.44 -1.99
N THR A 11 17.01 6.49 -2.52
CA THR A 11 15.55 6.71 -2.48
C THR A 11 14.81 5.65 -3.28
N LEU A 12 15.31 5.31 -4.47
CA LEU A 12 14.71 4.27 -5.30
C LEU A 12 14.82 2.89 -4.64
N LEU A 13 15.97 2.56 -4.04
CA LEU A 13 16.13 1.33 -3.25
C LEU A 13 15.16 1.28 -2.07
N ALA A 14 14.95 2.39 -1.36
CA ALA A 14 14.01 2.45 -0.25
C ALA A 14 12.56 2.22 -0.70
N ILE A 15 12.16 2.74 -1.87
CA ILE A 15 10.83 2.53 -2.45
C ILE A 15 10.63 1.06 -2.85
N LEU A 16 11.65 0.44 -3.46
CA LEU A 16 11.60 -0.98 -3.82
C LEU A 16 11.49 -1.87 -2.57
N ALA A 17 12.28 -1.59 -1.54
CA ALA A 17 12.23 -2.32 -0.27
C ALA A 17 10.87 -2.14 0.42
N GLU A 18 10.33 -0.92 0.49
CA GLU A 18 8.99 -0.68 1.01
C GLU A 18 7.96 -1.52 0.25
N GLY A 19 7.97 -1.46 -1.09
CA GLY A 19 7.05 -2.23 -1.93
C GLY A 19 7.06 -3.71 -1.58
N PHE A 20 8.24 -4.32 -1.47
CA PHE A 20 8.40 -5.73 -1.13
C PHE A 20 7.81 -6.09 0.23
N PHE A 21 8.24 -5.39 1.29
CA PHE A 21 7.74 -5.68 2.64
C PHE A 21 6.24 -5.42 2.77
N SER A 22 5.75 -4.38 2.11
CA SER A 22 4.36 -3.97 2.08
C SER A 22 3.48 -5.00 1.36
N ARG A 23 3.95 -5.60 0.26
CA ARG A 23 3.25 -6.70 -0.43
C ARG A 23 3.28 -7.98 0.38
N LEU A 24 4.45 -8.37 0.88
CA LEU A 24 4.60 -9.57 1.69
C LEU A 24 3.66 -9.55 2.91
N SER A 25 3.66 -8.44 3.65
CA SER A 25 2.78 -8.26 4.82
C SER A 25 1.31 -8.36 4.45
N PHE A 26 0.85 -7.63 3.43
CA PHE A 26 -0.56 -7.61 3.08
C PHE A 26 -1.03 -8.82 2.28
N ALA A 27 -0.14 -9.58 1.64
CA ALA A 27 -0.44 -10.90 1.08
C ALA A 27 -0.83 -11.88 2.18
N LEU A 28 -0.02 -11.94 3.26
CA LEU A 28 -0.33 -12.77 4.44
C LEU A 28 -1.65 -12.37 5.09
N ILE A 29 -1.88 -11.05 5.27
CA ILE A 29 -3.13 -10.53 5.82
C ILE A 29 -4.32 -10.91 4.93
N THR A 30 -4.20 -10.74 3.61
CA THR A 30 -5.30 -11.02 2.66
C THR A 30 -5.67 -12.49 2.65
N PHE A 31 -4.70 -13.38 2.86
CA PHE A 31 -4.93 -14.82 2.97
C PHE A 31 -5.56 -15.21 4.33
N ALA A 32 -5.02 -14.71 5.45
CA ALA A 32 -5.44 -15.12 6.78
C ALA A 32 -6.76 -14.48 7.25
N LEU A 33 -7.00 -13.23 6.86
CA LEU A 33 -8.11 -12.42 7.38
C LEU A 33 -9.50 -13.01 7.07
N PRO A 34 -9.81 -13.47 5.84
CA PRO A 34 -11.12 -14.09 5.56
C PRO A 34 -11.40 -15.32 6.42
N LEU A 35 -10.37 -16.16 6.62
CA LEU A 35 -10.48 -17.37 7.43
C LEU A 35 -10.73 -17.02 8.91
N TYR A 36 -9.98 -16.06 9.45
CA TYR A 36 -10.16 -15.58 10.81
C TYR A 36 -11.56 -14.97 11.00
N ALA A 37 -11.96 -14.06 10.11
CA ALA A 37 -13.25 -13.40 10.16
C ALA A 37 -14.42 -14.39 10.13
N HIS A 38 -14.38 -15.38 9.23
CA HIS A 38 -15.45 -16.37 9.13
C HIS A 38 -15.44 -17.38 10.28
N ARG A 39 -14.28 -18.01 10.54
CA ARG A 39 -14.19 -19.16 11.46
C ARG A 39 -14.09 -18.78 12.93
N LYS A 40 -13.52 -17.62 13.26
CA LYS A 40 -13.33 -17.17 14.65
C LYS A 40 -14.35 -16.12 15.06
N LEU A 41 -14.67 -15.17 14.18
CA LEU A 41 -15.60 -14.09 14.49
C LEU A 41 -17.03 -14.31 13.96
N GLY A 42 -17.27 -15.39 13.22
CA GLY A 42 -18.60 -15.79 12.77
C GLY A 42 -19.21 -14.87 11.70
N LEU A 43 -18.40 -14.09 10.97
CA LEU A 43 -18.92 -13.25 9.88
C LEU A 43 -19.52 -14.13 8.78
N SER A 44 -20.63 -13.70 8.20
CA SER A 44 -21.21 -14.34 7.02
C SER A 44 -20.28 -14.24 5.81
N LEU A 45 -20.47 -15.10 4.81
CA LEU A 45 -19.68 -15.04 3.57
C LEU A 45 -19.81 -13.69 2.85
N SER A 46 -20.99 -13.06 2.89
CA SER A 46 -21.21 -11.73 2.33
C SER A 46 -20.42 -10.65 3.07
N GLN A 47 -20.38 -10.71 4.40
CA GLN A 47 -19.57 -9.79 5.21
C GLN A 47 -18.06 -9.99 5.00
N VAL A 48 -17.61 -11.24 4.80
CA VAL A 48 -16.22 -11.55 4.46
C VAL A 48 -15.86 -11.01 3.08
N GLY A 49 -16.75 -11.15 2.09
CA GLY A 49 -16.57 -10.55 0.77
C GLY A 49 -16.45 -9.02 0.83
N LEU A 50 -17.33 -8.38 1.61
CA LEU A 50 -17.25 -6.94 1.87
C LEU A 50 -15.94 -6.56 2.56
N LEU A 51 -15.55 -7.28 3.61
CA LEU A 51 -14.31 -7.05 4.34
C LEU A 51 -13.09 -7.15 3.40
N ALA A 52 -13.08 -8.15 2.52
CA ALA A 52 -12.00 -8.40 1.57
C ALA A 52 -11.82 -7.24 0.58
N SER A 53 -12.91 -6.61 0.15
CA SER A 53 -12.95 -5.56 -0.87
C SER A 53 -13.02 -4.13 -0.30
N LEU A 54 -13.29 -3.96 1.00
CA LEU A 54 -13.52 -2.65 1.62
C LEU A 54 -12.34 -1.66 1.46
N ASN A 55 -11.10 -2.17 1.50
CA ASN A 55 -9.93 -1.32 1.29
C ASN A 55 -9.93 -0.68 -0.11
N LEU A 56 -10.36 -1.40 -1.15
CA LEU A 56 -10.47 -0.87 -2.50
C LEU A 56 -11.69 0.05 -2.64
N ILE A 57 -12.82 -0.31 -2.03
CA ILE A 57 -14.02 0.53 -1.99
C ILE A 57 -13.70 1.91 -1.40
N VAL A 58 -12.86 1.97 -0.37
CA VAL A 58 -12.41 3.24 0.23
C VAL A 58 -11.30 3.89 -0.59
N ALA A 59 -10.33 3.13 -1.10
CA ALA A 59 -9.17 3.68 -1.79
C ALA A 59 -9.54 4.37 -3.11
N ILE A 60 -10.34 3.71 -3.96
CA ILE A 60 -10.67 4.19 -5.31
C ILE A 60 -11.24 5.62 -5.31
N PRO A 61 -12.29 5.96 -4.54
CA PRO A 61 -12.83 7.31 -4.52
C PRO A 61 -11.89 8.33 -3.87
N LEU A 62 -11.01 7.89 -2.97
CA LEU A 62 -10.06 8.78 -2.30
C LEU A 62 -8.76 9.00 -3.08
N LYS A 63 -8.49 8.23 -4.13
CA LYS A 63 -7.24 8.35 -4.93
C LYS A 63 -7.02 9.75 -5.51
N PRO A 64 -8.02 10.42 -6.13
CA PRO A 64 -7.83 11.79 -6.62
C PRO A 64 -7.47 12.78 -5.51
N LEU A 65 -8.11 12.64 -4.34
CA LEU A 65 -7.82 13.47 -3.17
C LEU A 65 -6.42 13.19 -2.61
N GLY A 66 -6.03 11.92 -2.51
CA GLY A 66 -4.70 11.51 -2.07
C GLY A 66 -3.58 12.01 -2.98
N GLY A 67 -3.80 11.98 -4.30
CA GLY A 67 -2.90 12.58 -5.29
C GLY A 67 -2.77 14.09 -5.11
N SER A 68 -3.91 14.81 -5.10
CA SER A 68 -3.90 16.27 -4.93
C SER A 68 -3.26 16.72 -3.62
N LEU A 69 -3.48 15.97 -2.53
CA LEU A 69 -2.83 16.21 -1.25
C LEU A 69 -1.32 16.01 -1.35
N ALA A 70 -0.87 14.96 -2.04
CA ALA A 70 0.54 14.70 -2.24
C ALA A 70 1.23 15.74 -3.12
N ASP A 71 0.54 16.26 -4.15
CA ASP A 71 1.05 17.34 -4.99
C ASP A 71 1.30 18.62 -4.17
N ARG A 72 0.45 18.90 -3.17
CA ARG A 72 0.57 20.09 -2.30
C ARG A 72 1.57 19.93 -1.17
N PHE A 73 1.62 18.77 -0.52
CA PHE A 73 2.41 18.53 0.69
C PHE A 73 3.74 17.82 0.43
N GLY A 74 3.94 17.31 -0.78
CA GLY A 74 5.13 16.60 -1.24
C GLY A 74 5.01 15.08 -1.12
N TYR A 75 5.39 14.36 -2.19
CA TYR A 75 5.24 12.91 -2.30
C TYR A 75 6.00 12.12 -1.23
N LYS A 76 7.20 12.56 -0.83
CA LYS A 76 7.98 11.87 0.22
C LYS A 76 7.26 11.87 1.58
N ARG A 77 6.62 12.98 1.96
CA ARG A 77 5.84 13.09 3.19
C ARG A 77 4.57 12.25 3.11
N SER A 78 3.87 12.32 1.98
CA SER A 78 2.67 11.50 1.73
C SER A 78 2.97 10.00 1.80
N LEU A 79 4.10 9.55 1.24
CA LEU A 79 4.54 8.17 1.35
C LEU A 79 4.83 7.79 2.81
N GLY A 80 5.54 8.64 3.57
CA GLY A 80 5.80 8.41 4.99
C GLY A 80 4.53 8.28 5.83
N VAL A 81 3.54 9.15 5.61
CA VAL A 81 2.22 9.06 6.27
C VAL A 81 1.52 7.76 5.89
N ALA A 82 1.53 7.40 4.61
CA ALA A 82 0.89 6.17 4.15
C ALA A 82 1.54 4.91 4.75
N ILE A 83 2.87 4.88 4.86
CA ILE A 83 3.60 3.79 5.55
C ILE A 83 3.18 3.71 7.02
N ALA A 84 3.14 4.85 7.73
CA ALA A 84 2.71 4.88 9.12
C ALA A 84 1.27 4.35 9.31
N LEU A 85 0.35 4.77 8.42
CA LEU A 85 -1.02 4.25 8.41
C LEU A 85 -1.06 2.73 8.17
N ARG A 86 -0.25 2.22 7.25
CA ARG A 86 -0.17 0.77 6.97
C ARG A 86 0.37 0.00 8.15
N SER A 87 1.40 0.51 8.83
CA SER A 87 1.92 -0.10 10.06
C SER A 87 0.85 -0.13 11.15
N ALA A 88 0.09 0.95 11.31
CA ALA A 88 -1.03 0.99 12.25
C ALA A 88 -2.12 -0.02 11.89
N VAL A 89 -2.48 -0.15 10.61
CA VAL A 89 -3.42 -1.17 10.12
C VAL A 89 -2.95 -2.58 10.46
N SER A 90 -1.68 -2.91 10.16
CA SER A 90 -1.12 -4.23 10.47
C SER A 90 -1.14 -4.50 11.98
N LEU A 91 -0.86 -3.50 12.81
CA LEU A 91 -0.92 -3.61 14.25
C LEU A 91 -2.35 -3.86 14.75
N VAL A 92 -3.32 -3.08 14.27
CA VAL A 92 -4.74 -3.25 14.64
C VAL A 92 -5.23 -4.64 14.25
N LEU A 93 -4.89 -5.12 13.04
CA LEU A 93 -5.29 -6.45 12.58
C LEU A 93 -4.66 -7.58 13.40
N ALA A 94 -3.43 -7.39 13.90
CA ALA A 94 -2.77 -8.38 14.74
C ALA A 94 -3.45 -8.61 16.09
N PHE A 95 -4.12 -7.58 16.62
CA PHE A 95 -4.83 -7.63 17.91
C PHE A 95 -6.36 -7.58 17.78
N ALA A 96 -6.88 -7.61 16.55
CA ALA A 96 -8.32 -7.52 16.34
C ALA A 96 -9.02 -8.77 16.89
N ALA A 97 -10.03 -8.55 17.73
CA ALA A 97 -10.81 -9.58 18.40
C ALA A 97 -12.31 -9.48 18.12
N VAL A 98 -12.77 -8.40 17.48
CA VAL A 98 -14.18 -8.18 17.15
C VAL A 98 -14.38 -7.65 15.73
N PRO A 99 -15.52 -7.94 15.08
CA PRO A 99 -15.72 -7.68 13.64
C PRO A 99 -15.44 -6.24 13.19
N TRP A 100 -15.92 -5.25 13.95
CA TRP A 100 -15.81 -3.84 13.57
C TRP A 100 -14.35 -3.37 13.48
N GLN A 101 -13.44 -3.96 14.28
CA GLN A 101 -12.00 -3.64 14.22
C GLN A 101 -11.41 -4.04 12.87
N LEU A 102 -11.86 -5.16 12.29
CA LEU A 102 -11.43 -5.61 10.97
C LEU A 102 -11.90 -4.62 9.89
N PHE A 103 -13.16 -4.20 9.94
CA PHE A 103 -13.71 -3.24 8.99
C PHE A 103 -13.05 -1.87 9.11
N ALA A 104 -12.83 -1.37 10.34
CA ALA A 104 -12.13 -0.11 10.58
C ALA A 104 -10.68 -0.16 10.05
N ALA A 105 -9.96 -1.25 10.31
CA ALA A 105 -8.61 -1.44 9.79
C ALA A 105 -8.59 -1.51 8.26
N ARG A 106 -9.57 -2.17 7.63
CA ARG A 106 -9.68 -2.21 6.15
C ARG A 106 -10.02 -0.87 5.54
N ALA A 107 -10.88 -0.07 6.18
CA ALA A 107 -11.15 1.29 5.75
C ALA A 107 -9.89 2.17 5.84
N LEU A 108 -9.17 2.12 6.98
CA LEU A 108 -7.92 2.85 7.15
C LEU A 108 -6.84 2.40 6.15
N HIS A 109 -6.82 1.11 5.81
CA HIS A 109 -5.96 0.58 4.75
C HIS A 109 -6.26 1.24 3.40
N GLY A 110 -7.54 1.41 3.06
CA GLY A 110 -7.95 2.11 1.85
C GLY A 110 -7.45 3.55 1.79
N VAL A 111 -7.53 4.29 2.89
CA VAL A 111 -6.95 5.65 3.01
C VAL A 111 -5.44 5.61 2.79
N SER A 112 -4.73 4.62 3.33
CA SER A 112 -3.29 4.49 3.08
C SER A 112 -2.98 4.24 1.60
N ILE A 113 -3.81 3.43 0.91
CA ILE A 113 -3.61 3.09 -0.51
C ILE A 113 -3.81 4.33 -1.38
N SER A 114 -4.80 5.17 -1.08
CA SER A 114 -5.08 6.37 -1.88
C SER A 114 -3.95 7.39 -1.83
N MET A 115 -3.16 7.42 -0.76
CA MET A 115 -1.98 8.28 -0.64
C MET A 115 -0.70 7.62 -1.19
N ARG A 116 -0.53 6.32 -0.94
CA ARG A 116 0.70 5.58 -1.29
C ARG A 116 0.87 5.42 -2.80
N ASP A 117 -0.18 4.98 -3.50
CA ASP A 117 -0.06 4.62 -4.92
C ASP A 117 0.38 5.82 -5.80
N PRO A 118 -0.21 7.03 -5.66
CA PRO A 118 0.26 8.20 -6.41
C PRO A 118 1.67 8.62 -6.01
N ALA A 119 1.99 8.60 -4.71
CA ALA A 119 3.30 9.03 -4.22
C ALA A 119 4.44 8.16 -4.75
N ILE A 120 4.25 6.84 -4.80
CA ILE A 120 5.26 5.93 -5.34
C ILE A 120 5.44 6.15 -6.84
N GLY A 121 4.34 6.31 -7.58
CA GLY A 121 4.41 6.58 -9.02
C GLY A 121 5.24 7.83 -9.33
N SER A 122 4.98 8.92 -8.62
CA SER A 122 5.72 10.17 -8.80
C SER A 122 7.17 10.09 -8.34
N LEU A 123 7.46 9.45 -7.20
CA LEU A 123 8.83 9.30 -6.70
C LEU A 123 9.69 8.41 -7.59
N ILE A 124 9.13 7.33 -8.16
CA ILE A 124 9.82 6.51 -9.16
C ILE A 124 10.09 7.32 -10.43
N ALA A 125 9.14 8.14 -10.88
CA ALA A 125 9.35 9.00 -12.03
C ALA A 125 10.46 10.04 -11.80
N GLU A 126 10.51 10.65 -10.61
CA GLU A 126 11.52 11.64 -10.22
C GLU A 126 12.93 11.05 -10.09
N HIS A 127 13.06 9.84 -9.55
CA HIS A 127 14.38 9.23 -9.22
C HIS A 127 14.82 8.13 -10.20
N GLY A 128 13.93 7.63 -11.06
CA GLY A 128 14.20 6.55 -12.00
C GLY A 128 15.00 6.95 -13.24
N GLY A 129 15.08 8.26 -13.54
CA GLY A 129 15.73 8.79 -14.74
C GLY A 129 15.03 8.41 -16.05
N GLU A 130 15.15 9.24 -17.09
CA GLU A 130 14.40 9.09 -18.34
C GLU A 130 14.55 7.70 -19.02
N ARG A 131 15.72 7.06 -18.88
CA ARG A 131 16.02 5.77 -19.53
C ARG A 131 15.75 4.54 -18.66
N ALA A 132 15.60 4.69 -17.35
CA ALA A 132 15.46 3.57 -16.41
C ALA A 132 14.16 3.59 -15.61
N VAL A 133 13.32 4.62 -15.77
CA VAL A 133 12.01 4.74 -15.11
C VAL A 133 11.11 3.53 -15.38
N ALA A 134 11.07 3.03 -16.63
CA ALA A 134 10.28 1.85 -16.98
C ALA A 134 10.76 0.59 -16.24
N SER A 135 12.07 0.40 -16.16
CA SER A 135 12.68 -0.69 -15.39
C SER A 135 12.39 -0.53 -13.89
N ALA A 136 12.46 0.69 -13.35
CA ALA A 136 12.15 0.97 -11.95
C ALA A 136 10.68 0.66 -11.61
N PHE A 137 9.74 1.01 -12.49
CA PHE A 137 8.34 0.60 -12.36
C PHE A 137 8.17 -0.92 -12.44
N ALA A 138 8.87 -1.59 -13.35
CA ALA A 138 8.83 -3.05 -13.48
C ALA A 138 9.35 -3.74 -12.21
N TRP A 139 10.53 -3.34 -11.73
CA TRP A 139 11.10 -3.83 -10.46
C TRP A 139 10.20 -3.56 -9.28
N TYR A 140 9.58 -2.37 -9.22
CA TYR A 140 8.63 -2.09 -8.17
C TYR A 140 7.43 -3.02 -8.26
N GLN A 141 6.85 -3.28 -9.43
CA GLN A 141 5.68 -4.17 -9.55
C GLN A 141 5.98 -5.65 -9.26
N THR A 142 7.21 -6.11 -9.54
CA THR A 142 7.60 -7.52 -9.36
C THR A 142 8.25 -7.83 -8.02
N ALA A 143 8.79 -6.82 -7.34
CA ALA A 143 9.25 -6.96 -5.96
C ALA A 143 8.08 -7.26 -5.02
#